data_AF-A0A1G4J8A8-F1
#
_entry.id   AF-A0A1G4J8A8-F1
#
_cell.length_a   1.000
_cell.length_b   1.000
_cell.length_c   1.000
_cell.angle_alpha   90.00
_cell.angle_beta   90.00
_cell.angle_gamma   90.00
#
_symmetry.space_group_name_H-M   'P 1'
#
loop_
_entity.id
_entity.type
_entity.pdbx_description
1 polymer ?
#
loop_
_entity_poly.entity_id
_entity_poly.type
_entity_poly.pdbx_seq_one_letter_code
_entity_poly.pdbx_strand_id
1 'polypeptide(L)'
;MAEKFPPLENENFDSELAPEQEETDFLKREAELLGDEFKTEQDSEFLQDESNGDDDFGNFEEVPAPSEGAPAGSGQADMLVNDLPEERNAHPSSESEAVSHWKENRVREIDEKDAAQKNAKTKLQEEAAKHMDDFYDTYNRKKEQQLKSSRDEAEKFTKEKDGFFSQSNTTWDRVLQLINVDDADLVNGRDRSKFKELLIKLKGNTSAPGA
;
A
#
# COMPACT_ATOMS: atom_id res chain seq x y z
N MET A 1 21.63 -8.74 5.45
CA MET A 1 20.27 -8.22 5.68
C MET A 1 19.20 -8.99 4.90
N ALA A 2 19.52 -9.69 3.80
CA ALA A 2 18.58 -10.52 3.05
C ALA A 2 18.08 -11.78 3.80
N GLU A 3 18.81 -12.25 4.80
CA GLU A 3 18.45 -13.44 5.60
C GLU A 3 17.35 -13.18 6.66
N LYS A 4 16.95 -11.92 6.87
CA LYS A 4 15.94 -11.55 7.90
C LYS A 4 14.52 -11.43 7.34
N PHE A 5 14.38 -11.46 6.02
CA PHE A 5 13.09 -11.34 5.36
C PHE A 5 12.79 -12.61 4.58
N PRO A 6 11.60 -13.20 4.72
CA PRO A 6 11.20 -14.31 3.86
C PRO A 6 11.27 -13.86 2.40
N PRO A 7 11.85 -14.68 1.50
CA PRO A 7 11.89 -14.36 0.08
C PRO A 7 10.46 -14.15 -0.42
N LEU A 8 10.24 -13.06 -1.15
CA LEU A 8 8.95 -12.79 -1.77
C LEU A 8 8.68 -13.92 -2.78
N GLU A 9 7.61 -14.67 -2.58
CA GLU A 9 7.28 -15.85 -3.42
C GLU A 9 6.91 -15.48 -4.88
N ASN A 10 6.90 -14.20 -5.24
CA ASN A 10 6.44 -13.69 -6.53
C ASN A 10 7.48 -12.77 -7.19
N GLU A 11 8.64 -13.32 -7.57
CA GLU A 11 9.60 -12.69 -8.51
C GLU A 11 9.19 -12.91 -9.99
N ASN A 12 8.00 -13.48 -10.25
CA ASN A 12 7.34 -13.44 -11.56
C ASN A 12 6.28 -12.35 -11.55
N PHE A 13 6.69 -11.10 -11.28
CA PHE A 13 5.90 -9.96 -11.74
C PHE A 13 6.14 -9.89 -13.25
N ASP A 14 5.22 -10.48 -13.99
CA ASP A 14 5.23 -10.51 -15.45
C ASP A 14 5.22 -9.06 -15.95
N SER A 15 6.39 -8.57 -16.36
CA SER A 15 6.54 -7.27 -17.01
C SER A 15 6.11 -7.37 -18.46
N GLU A 16 4.94 -7.95 -18.75
CA GLU A 16 4.27 -7.82 -20.03
C GLU A 16 3.48 -6.50 -20.04
N LEU A 17 4.22 -5.39 -19.99
CA LEU A 17 3.73 -4.13 -20.54
C LEU A 17 3.91 -4.21 -22.05
N ALA A 18 2.82 -4.56 -22.74
CA ALA A 18 2.70 -4.30 -24.16
C ALA A 18 2.96 -2.81 -24.42
N PRO A 19 3.78 -2.44 -25.41
CA PRO A 19 4.12 -1.05 -25.70
C PRO A 19 3.02 -0.38 -26.52
N GLU A 20 1.79 -0.32 -26.01
CA GLU A 20 0.67 0.32 -26.70
C GLU A 20 -0.11 1.22 -25.73
N GLN A 21 0.36 2.46 -25.62
CA GLN A 21 -0.46 3.68 -25.57
C GLN A 21 -1.44 3.94 -24.40
N GLU A 22 -1.05 3.88 -23.12
CA GLU A 22 -1.86 4.53 -22.05
C GLU A 22 -1.06 5.23 -20.94
N GLU A 23 0.28 5.30 -21.00
CA GLU A 23 1.08 5.87 -19.90
C GLU A 23 1.22 7.41 -19.91
N THR A 24 0.70 8.13 -20.91
CA THR A 24 0.97 9.58 -21.04
C THR A 24 -0.17 10.51 -20.59
N ASP A 25 -1.30 10.00 -20.12
CA ASP A 25 -2.43 10.87 -19.69
C ASP A 25 -2.59 10.87 -18.16
N PHE A 26 -1.53 11.33 -17.49
CA PHE A 26 -1.50 11.55 -16.05
C PHE A 26 -2.68 12.40 -15.56
N LEU A 27 -3.09 13.40 -16.36
CA LEU A 27 -4.21 14.29 -16.05
C LEU A 27 -5.55 13.55 -16.06
N LYS A 28 -5.82 12.68 -17.05
CA LYS A 28 -7.04 11.86 -17.03
C LYS A 28 -7.08 10.89 -15.86
N ARG A 29 -5.95 10.25 -15.54
CA ARG A 29 -5.88 9.28 -14.43
C ARG A 29 -6.16 9.95 -13.08
N GLU A 30 -5.54 11.11 -12.83
CA GLU A 30 -5.77 11.85 -11.58
C GLU A 30 -7.18 12.47 -11.56
N ALA A 31 -7.72 12.92 -12.70
CA ALA A 31 -9.09 13.44 -12.79
C ALA A 31 -10.16 12.37 -12.51
N GLU A 32 -9.96 11.12 -12.96
CA GLU A 32 -10.87 10.02 -12.63
C GLU A 32 -10.80 9.64 -11.15
N LEU A 33 -9.62 9.72 -10.54
CA LEU A 33 -9.40 9.42 -9.12
C LEU A 33 -9.99 10.50 -8.18
N LEU A 34 -9.88 11.78 -8.54
CA LEU A 34 -10.41 12.91 -7.76
C LEU A 34 -11.92 13.15 -7.99
N GLY A 35 -12.46 12.71 -9.13
CA GLY A 35 -13.86 12.91 -9.49
C GLY A 35 -14.24 14.38 -9.74
N ASP A 36 -15.55 14.65 -9.83
CA ASP A 36 -16.09 15.98 -10.18
C ASP A 36 -16.13 16.97 -9.00
N GLU A 37 -15.61 16.62 -7.82
CA GLU A 37 -15.68 17.44 -6.60
C GLU A 37 -14.93 18.78 -6.69
N PHE A 38 -13.98 18.90 -7.63
CA PHE A 38 -13.18 20.12 -7.84
C PHE A 38 -13.44 20.83 -9.18
N LYS A 39 -14.33 20.28 -10.04
CA LYS A 39 -14.65 20.94 -11.30
C LYS A 39 -15.52 22.18 -11.02
N THR A 40 -15.01 23.34 -11.41
CA THR A 40 -15.75 24.61 -11.34
C THR A 40 -16.17 25.04 -12.74
N GLU A 41 -17.22 25.85 -12.88
CA GLU A 41 -17.70 26.32 -14.19
C GLU A 41 -16.63 27.11 -14.97
N GLN A 42 -15.65 27.70 -14.27
CA GLN A 42 -14.51 28.43 -14.85
C GLN A 42 -13.45 27.52 -15.49
N ASP A 43 -13.34 26.27 -15.02
CA ASP A 43 -12.36 25.29 -15.52
C ASP A 43 -12.72 24.80 -16.93
N SER A 44 -14.03 24.79 -17.23
CA SER A 44 -14.56 24.47 -18.56
C SER A 44 -14.24 25.57 -19.59
N GLU A 45 -14.23 26.83 -19.14
CA GLU A 45 -13.92 28.00 -19.99
C GLU A 45 -12.42 28.04 -20.34
N PHE A 46 -11.54 27.64 -19.41
CA PHE A 46 -10.10 27.53 -19.64
C PHE A 46 -9.74 26.39 -20.61
N LEU A 47 -10.41 25.23 -20.51
CA LEU A 47 -10.19 24.10 -21.43
C LEU A 47 -10.83 24.30 -22.81
N GLN A 48 -11.83 25.17 -22.92
CA GLN A 48 -12.51 25.45 -24.20
C GLN A 48 -11.71 26.41 -25.09
N ASP A 49 -10.84 27.24 -24.51
CA ASP A 49 -9.97 28.16 -25.25
C ASP A 49 -8.87 27.41 -26.04
N GLU A 50 -8.46 26.21 -25.59
CA GLU A 50 -7.54 25.33 -26.32
C GLU A 50 -8.17 24.65 -27.56
N SER A 51 -9.50 24.67 -27.69
CA SER A 51 -10.20 24.06 -28.84
C SER A 51 -10.38 25.01 -30.03
N ASN A 52 -10.21 26.32 -29.83
CA ASN A 52 -10.21 27.30 -30.90
C ASN A 52 -8.77 27.77 -31.06
N GLY A 53 -8.04 27.18 -32.02
CA GLY A 53 -6.63 27.45 -32.26
C GLY A 53 -6.32 28.92 -32.56
N ASP A 54 -6.17 29.72 -31.51
CA ASP A 54 -5.48 30.99 -31.52
C ASP A 54 -4.27 30.84 -30.59
N ASP A 55 -3.10 30.73 -31.21
CA ASP A 55 -1.79 30.54 -30.61
C ASP A 55 -1.39 31.76 -29.74
N ASP A 56 -1.84 31.84 -28.49
CA ASP A 56 -1.33 32.82 -27.50
C ASP A 56 -0.91 32.18 -26.15
N PHE A 57 -0.59 30.89 -26.14
CA PHE A 57 0.24 30.29 -25.09
C PHE A 57 1.67 30.14 -25.61
N GLY A 58 2.55 31.02 -25.11
CA GLY A 58 3.90 31.24 -25.61
C GLY A 58 4.67 29.97 -25.95
N ASN A 59 5.22 29.97 -27.17
CA ASN A 59 6.23 29.07 -27.72
C ASN A 59 7.16 28.48 -26.63
N PHE A 60 6.80 27.29 -26.13
CA PHE A 60 7.66 26.49 -25.28
C PHE A 60 8.80 25.96 -26.16
N GLU A 61 10.00 26.51 -25.98
CA GLU A 61 11.20 26.09 -26.69
C GLU A 61 11.46 24.60 -26.41
N GLU A 62 11.29 23.76 -27.43
CA GLU A 62 11.54 22.33 -27.38
C GLU A 62 13.04 22.08 -27.14
N VAL A 63 13.41 21.80 -25.89
CA VAL A 63 14.77 21.38 -25.54
C VAL A 63 15.03 19.97 -26.07
N PRO A 64 16.08 19.74 -26.88
CA PRO A 64 16.36 18.42 -27.42
C PRO A 64 16.77 17.46 -26.30
N ALA A 65 16.18 16.27 -26.29
CA ALA A 65 16.44 15.22 -25.33
C ALA A 65 17.92 14.75 -25.37
N PRO A 66 18.61 14.58 -24.23
CA PRO A 66 19.96 14.06 -24.21
C PRO A 66 19.97 12.56 -24.52
N SER A 67 20.64 12.21 -25.63
CA SER A 67 20.95 10.82 -25.98
C SER A 67 21.91 10.21 -24.96
N GLU A 68 21.53 9.04 -24.42
CA GLU A 68 22.41 8.22 -23.57
C GLU A 68 23.55 7.59 -24.40
N GLY A 69 24.77 7.99 -24.09
CA GLY A 69 26.01 7.41 -24.63
C GLY A 69 27.23 8.08 -23.98
N ALA A 70 27.77 7.44 -22.94
CA ALA A 70 28.93 7.85 -22.12
C ALA A 70 30.23 8.18 -22.91
N PRO A 71 31.36 8.59 -22.30
CA PRO A 71 31.63 9.36 -21.07
C PRO A 71 32.57 10.58 -21.30
N ALA A 72 32.86 11.31 -20.22
CA ALA A 72 34.07 12.11 -19.96
C ALA A 72 34.15 13.57 -20.47
N GLY A 73 34.61 14.42 -19.55
CA GLY A 73 35.69 15.38 -19.84
C GLY A 73 35.27 16.79 -20.24
N SER A 74 35.40 17.70 -19.27
CA SER A 74 35.94 19.06 -19.43
C SER A 74 35.70 19.82 -20.74
N GLY A 75 34.91 20.88 -20.64
CA GLY A 75 35.23 22.20 -21.20
C GLY A 75 35.11 22.37 -22.71
N GLN A 76 34.06 23.10 -23.11
CA GLN A 76 34.17 24.11 -24.15
C GLN A 76 33.01 25.09 -24.02
N ALA A 77 33.36 26.32 -23.69
CA ALA A 77 32.56 27.50 -23.97
C ALA A 77 32.64 27.77 -25.47
N ASP A 78 31.49 27.98 -26.11
CA ASP A 78 31.25 28.81 -27.31
C ASP A 78 29.84 28.49 -27.84
N MET A 79 28.95 29.40 -28.24
CA MET A 79 28.96 30.85 -28.40
C MET A 79 27.51 31.33 -28.34
N LEU A 80 27.22 32.31 -27.47
CA LEU A 80 26.16 33.27 -27.73
C LEU A 80 26.70 34.65 -27.37
N VAL A 81 27.39 35.23 -28.37
CA VAL A 81 27.64 36.66 -28.48
C VAL A 81 26.30 37.36 -28.65
N ASN A 82 25.72 37.82 -27.54
CA ASN A 82 24.66 38.82 -27.58
C ASN A 82 25.19 40.12 -26.97
N ASP A 83 25.24 41.10 -27.86
CA ASP A 83 25.79 42.44 -27.78
C ASP A 83 25.15 43.26 -26.64
N LEU A 84 25.71 43.17 -25.43
CA LEU A 84 25.49 44.15 -24.35
C LEU A 84 26.71 45.06 -24.28
N PRO A 85 26.56 46.39 -24.25
CA PRO A 85 27.72 47.28 -24.07
C PRO A 85 28.45 46.93 -22.78
N GLU A 86 29.68 46.44 -22.95
CA GLU A 86 30.67 46.19 -21.90
C GLU A 86 31.05 47.49 -21.21
N GLU A 87 30.33 47.84 -20.15
CA GLU A 87 30.95 48.48 -18.98
C GLU A 87 30.62 47.66 -17.73
N ARG A 88 31.09 46.40 -17.72
CA ARG A 88 31.37 45.75 -16.42
C ARG A 88 32.68 46.31 -15.94
N ASN A 89 32.57 47.41 -15.20
CA ASN A 89 33.65 48.02 -14.44
C ASN A 89 34.28 46.93 -13.54
N ALA A 90 35.31 46.25 -14.04
CA ALA A 90 36.17 45.40 -13.25
C ALA A 90 37.06 46.31 -12.40
N HIS A 91 36.46 46.95 -11.40
CA HIS A 91 37.22 47.48 -10.29
C HIS A 91 37.78 46.26 -9.55
N PRO A 92 39.11 46.07 -9.41
CA PRO A 92 39.66 45.22 -8.38
C PRO A 92 39.46 45.93 -7.03
N SER A 93 38.20 46.11 -6.64
CA SER A 93 37.86 46.54 -5.30
C SER A 93 38.00 45.29 -4.45
N SER A 94 38.99 45.28 -3.57
CA SER A 94 39.09 44.30 -2.47
C SER A 94 37.68 43.98 -1.97
N GLU A 95 37.29 42.70 -1.99
CA GLU A 95 35.93 42.31 -1.57
C GLU A 95 35.60 43.04 -0.26
N SER A 96 34.50 43.80 -0.27
CA SER A 96 34.10 44.57 0.91
C SER A 96 33.95 43.61 2.10
N GLU A 97 34.43 44.00 3.28
CA GLU A 97 34.35 43.18 4.51
C GLU A 97 32.92 42.69 4.78
N ALA A 98 31.91 43.51 4.41
CA ALA A 98 30.50 43.15 4.50
C ALA A 98 30.12 41.93 3.62
N VAL A 99 30.69 41.81 2.42
CA VAL A 99 30.45 40.68 1.52
C VAL A 99 31.15 39.42 2.04
N SER A 100 32.35 39.56 2.61
CA SER A 100 33.07 38.45 3.25
C SER A 100 32.28 37.89 4.44
N HIS A 101 31.81 38.75 5.35
CA HIS A 101 30.98 38.34 6.49
C HIS A 101 29.64 37.74 6.06
N TRP A 102 29.04 38.25 4.98
CA TRP A 102 27.81 37.66 4.44
C TRP A 102 28.03 36.25 3.89
N LYS A 103 29.12 36.02 3.14
CA LYS A 103 29.48 34.69 2.63
C LYS A 103 29.70 33.70 3.78
N GLU A 104 30.45 34.11 4.80
CA GLU A 104 30.72 33.27 5.99
C GLU A 104 29.42 32.90 6.73
N ASN A 105 28.54 33.88 6.97
CA ASN A 105 27.23 33.63 7.58
C ASN A 105 26.36 32.70 6.74
N ARG A 106 26.42 32.83 5.41
CA ARG A 106 25.64 32.01 4.49
C ARG A 106 26.13 30.56 4.46
N VAL A 107 27.44 30.36 4.41
CA VAL A 107 28.06 29.02 4.49
C VAL A 107 27.65 28.35 5.81
N ARG A 108 27.74 29.07 6.94
CA ARG A 108 27.32 28.53 8.24
C ARG A 108 25.84 28.13 8.25
N GLU A 109 24.95 28.97 7.71
CA GLU A 109 23.52 28.64 7.64
C GLU A 109 23.25 27.41 6.75
N ILE A 110 23.96 27.28 5.64
CA ILE A 110 23.86 26.11 4.74
C ILE A 110 24.34 24.85 5.48
N ASP A 111 25.50 24.91 6.13
CA ASP A 111 26.07 23.78 6.88
C ASP A 111 25.12 23.31 8.00
N GLU A 112 24.49 24.25 8.71
CA GLU A 112 23.50 23.96 9.76
C GLU A 112 22.25 23.27 9.18
N LYS A 113 21.77 23.72 8.01
CA LYS A 113 20.62 23.12 7.33
C LYS A 113 20.94 21.75 6.76
N ASP A 114 22.12 21.57 6.17
CA ASP A 114 22.58 20.29 5.63
C ASP A 114 22.76 19.26 6.76
N ALA A 115 23.32 19.69 7.91
CA ALA A 115 23.41 18.85 9.10
C ALA A 115 22.02 18.46 9.64
N ALA A 116 21.07 19.41 9.69
CA ALA A 116 19.71 19.14 10.13
C ALA A 116 18.99 18.16 9.18
N GLN A 117 19.12 18.35 7.86
CA GLN A 117 18.53 17.47 6.85
C GLN A 117 19.15 16.07 6.89
N LYS A 118 20.48 15.96 7.04
CA LYS A 118 21.16 14.68 7.20
C LYS A 118 20.64 13.93 8.44
N ASN A 119 20.52 14.63 9.57
CA ASN A 119 19.99 14.05 10.81
C ASN A 119 18.51 13.65 10.69
N ALA A 120 17.69 14.44 9.98
CA ALA A 120 16.30 14.08 9.72
C ALA A 120 16.20 12.83 8.85
N LYS A 121 17.04 12.73 7.80
CA LYS A 121 17.11 11.54 6.94
C LYS A 121 17.54 10.30 7.70
N THR A 122 18.57 10.38 8.55
CA THR A 122 19.00 9.21 9.34
C THR A 122 17.94 8.78 10.35
N LYS A 123 17.28 9.74 11.02
CA LYS A 123 16.16 9.42 11.93
C LYS A 123 15.01 8.75 11.19
N LEU A 124 14.62 9.26 10.03
CA LEU A 124 13.57 8.65 9.21
C LEU A 124 13.94 7.22 8.79
N GLN A 125 15.19 6.98 8.42
CA GLN A 125 15.68 5.63 8.09
C GLN A 125 15.65 4.70 9.31
N GLU A 126 16.07 5.18 10.49
CA GLU A 126 16.01 4.41 11.74
C GLU A 126 14.57 4.12 12.16
N GLU A 127 13.66 5.08 12.03
CA GLU A 127 12.23 4.92 12.31
C GLU A 127 11.60 3.91 11.36
N ALA A 128 11.90 3.99 10.06
CA ALA A 128 11.43 3.01 9.08
C ALA A 128 11.95 1.59 9.38
N ALA A 129 13.22 1.46 9.77
CA ALA A 129 13.80 0.18 10.16
C ALA A 129 13.13 -0.40 11.42
N LYS A 130 12.87 0.44 12.44
CA LYS A 130 12.13 0.03 13.65
C LYS A 130 10.71 -0.39 13.33
N HIS A 131 10.01 0.37 12.50
CA HIS A 131 8.65 0.02 12.09
C HIS A 131 8.60 -1.31 11.34
N MET A 132 9.62 -1.61 10.54
CA MET A 132 9.76 -2.91 9.88
C MET A 132 9.94 -4.04 10.89
N ASP A 133 10.84 -3.87 11.87
CA ASP A 133 11.05 -4.86 12.93
C ASP A 133 9.76 -5.08 13.76
N ASP A 134 9.09 -3.99 14.17
CA ASP A 134 7.82 -4.05 14.91
C ASP A 134 6.71 -4.75 14.11
N PHE A 135 6.65 -4.54 12.80
CA PHE A 135 5.69 -5.22 11.92
C PHE A 135 5.92 -6.74 11.93
N TYR A 136 7.16 -7.20 11.79
CA TYR A 136 7.45 -8.63 11.79
C TYR A 136 7.26 -9.26 13.17
N ASP A 137 7.60 -8.56 14.25
CA ASP A 137 7.35 -9.06 15.61
C ASP A 137 5.84 -9.20 15.88
N THR A 138 5.04 -8.20 15.50
CA THR A 138 3.59 -8.25 15.65
C THR A 138 2.95 -9.30 14.75
N TYR A 139 3.41 -9.43 13.51
CA TYR A 139 2.96 -10.45 12.56
C TYR A 139 3.26 -11.87 13.05
N ASN A 140 4.51 -12.13 13.45
CA ASN A 140 4.93 -13.44 13.95
C ASN A 140 4.15 -13.82 15.21
N ARG A 141 4.00 -12.89 16.16
CA ARG A 141 3.16 -13.09 17.35
C ARG A 141 1.72 -13.42 16.99
N LYS A 142 1.12 -12.71 16.03
CA LYS A 142 -0.26 -12.98 15.58
C LYS A 142 -0.37 -14.34 14.90
N LYS A 143 0.60 -14.69 14.06
CA LYS A 143 0.68 -15.99 13.38
C LYS A 143 0.79 -17.13 14.39
N GLU A 144 1.68 -17.02 15.36
CA GLU A 144 1.83 -18.00 16.43
C GLU A 144 0.56 -18.13 17.27
N GLN A 145 -0.08 -17.00 17.61
CA GLN A 145 -1.35 -17.02 18.34
C GLN A 145 -2.47 -17.70 17.55
N GLN A 146 -2.58 -17.41 16.25
CA GLN A 146 -3.56 -18.07 15.37
C GLN A 146 -3.28 -19.56 15.26
N LEU A 147 -2.03 -19.96 15.03
CA LEU A 147 -1.65 -21.36 14.94
C LEU A 147 -1.95 -22.10 16.25
N LYS A 148 -1.65 -21.48 17.39
CA LYS A 148 -1.97 -22.01 18.71
C LYS A 148 -3.48 -22.13 18.91
N SER A 149 -4.26 -21.11 18.57
CA SER A 149 -5.73 -21.16 18.65
C SER A 149 -6.29 -22.30 17.82
N SER A 150 -5.88 -22.41 16.55
CA SER A 150 -6.33 -23.48 15.66
C SER A 150 -5.92 -24.87 16.17
N ARG A 151 -4.73 -25.00 16.76
CA ARG A 151 -4.28 -26.26 17.38
C ARG A 151 -5.12 -26.61 18.61
N ASP A 152 -5.33 -25.64 19.50
CA ASP A 152 -6.13 -25.82 20.72
C ASP A 152 -7.59 -26.13 20.37
N GLU A 153 -8.16 -25.48 19.35
CA GLU A 153 -9.49 -25.75 18.80
C GLU A 153 -9.57 -27.15 18.18
N ALA A 154 -8.57 -27.56 17.40
CA ALA A 154 -8.53 -28.91 16.83
C ALA A 154 -8.42 -29.99 17.92
N GLU A 155 -7.64 -29.74 18.98
CA GLU A 155 -7.55 -30.66 20.12
C GLU A 155 -8.86 -30.72 20.90
N LYS A 156 -9.50 -29.57 21.16
CA LYS A 156 -10.83 -29.51 21.78
C LYS A 156 -11.87 -30.24 20.94
N PHE A 157 -11.92 -29.99 19.63
CA PHE A 157 -12.83 -30.67 18.72
C PHE A 157 -12.57 -32.19 18.70
N THR A 158 -11.32 -32.63 18.71
CA THR A 158 -10.98 -34.06 18.78
C THR A 158 -11.45 -34.67 20.09
N LYS A 159 -11.23 -33.99 21.22
CA LYS A 159 -11.71 -34.42 22.55
C LYS A 159 -13.23 -34.43 22.64
N GLU A 160 -13.91 -33.42 22.11
CA GLU A 160 -15.37 -33.35 22.04
C GLU A 160 -15.92 -34.48 21.18
N LYS A 161 -15.31 -34.75 20.02
CA LYS A 161 -15.67 -35.87 19.15
C LYS A 161 -15.49 -37.22 19.86
N ASP A 162 -14.34 -37.46 20.47
CA ASP A 162 -14.05 -38.71 21.19
C ASP A 162 -14.96 -38.86 22.42
N GLY A 163 -15.15 -37.78 23.17
CA GLY A 163 -16.08 -37.67 24.29
C GLY A 163 -17.51 -38.00 23.88
N PHE A 164 -17.98 -37.42 22.77
CA PHE A 164 -19.30 -37.65 22.21
C PHE A 164 -19.56 -39.13 21.88
N PHE A 165 -18.57 -39.86 21.36
CA PHE A 165 -18.71 -41.30 21.12
C PHE A 165 -18.71 -42.12 22.41
N SER A 166 -17.96 -41.68 23.43
CA SER A 166 -17.83 -42.37 24.71
C SER A 166 -19.00 -42.14 25.69
N GLN A 167 -19.86 -41.15 25.45
CA GLN A 167 -21.03 -40.87 26.28
C GLN A 167 -21.95 -42.10 26.38
N SER A 168 -22.40 -42.42 27.60
CA SER A 168 -23.34 -43.50 27.90
C SER A 168 -24.80 -43.18 27.52
N ASN A 169 -24.99 -42.32 26.52
CA ASN A 169 -26.30 -41.88 26.05
C ASN A 169 -26.78 -42.80 24.92
N THR A 170 -28.10 -42.92 24.77
CA THR A 170 -28.70 -43.67 23.66
C THR A 170 -28.34 -43.01 22.32
N THR A 171 -28.29 -43.80 21.25
CA THR A 171 -27.96 -43.31 19.89
C THR A 171 -28.87 -42.15 19.46
N TRP A 172 -30.14 -42.14 19.92
CA TRP A 172 -31.11 -41.09 19.63
C TRP A 172 -30.85 -39.76 20.35
N ASP A 173 -30.32 -39.79 21.58
CA ASP A 173 -29.94 -38.57 22.29
C ASP A 173 -28.72 -37.90 21.65
N ARG A 174 -27.78 -38.72 21.14
CA ARG A 174 -26.65 -38.27 20.32
C ARG A 174 -27.11 -37.60 19.02
N VAL A 175 -28.05 -38.20 18.29
CA VAL A 175 -28.62 -37.60 17.06
C VAL A 175 -29.30 -36.27 17.35
N LEU A 176 -30.03 -36.16 18.46
CA LEU A 176 -30.70 -34.92 18.84
C LEU A 176 -29.70 -33.79 19.17
N GLN A 177 -28.53 -34.10 19.73
CA GLN A 177 -27.47 -33.12 19.99
C GLN A 177 -26.80 -32.60 18.71
N LEU A 178 -26.72 -33.40 17.64
CA LEU A 178 -26.15 -32.97 16.36
C LEU A 178 -27.10 -32.11 15.53
N ILE A 179 -28.41 -32.31 15.71
CA ILE A 179 -29.42 -31.59 14.94
C ILE A 179 -29.64 -30.23 15.61
N ASN A 180 -29.55 -29.16 14.83
CA ASN A 180 -29.96 -27.84 15.30
C ASN A 180 -31.49 -27.81 15.44
N VAL A 181 -31.98 -28.00 16.68
CA VAL A 181 -33.40 -28.23 16.98
C VAL A 181 -34.27 -27.03 16.62
N ASP A 182 -33.68 -25.83 16.62
CA ASP A 182 -34.39 -24.57 16.39
C ASP A 182 -34.76 -24.35 14.91
N ASP A 183 -33.90 -24.79 13.97
CA ASP A 183 -34.13 -24.64 12.52
C ASP A 183 -34.57 -25.94 11.82
N ALA A 184 -34.79 -27.01 12.58
CA ALA A 184 -35.08 -28.35 12.03
C ALA A 184 -36.50 -28.53 11.48
N ASP A 185 -37.40 -27.55 11.64
CA ASP A 185 -38.82 -27.69 11.30
C ASP A 185 -39.06 -27.68 9.78
N LEU A 186 -38.31 -26.85 9.04
CA LEU A 186 -38.42 -26.75 7.57
C LEU A 186 -37.04 -26.89 6.91
N VAL A 187 -36.69 -28.11 6.51
CA VAL A 187 -35.44 -28.39 5.81
C VAL A 187 -35.73 -28.67 4.34
N ASN A 188 -35.18 -27.85 3.44
CA ASN A 188 -35.35 -27.96 1.98
C ASN A 188 -36.82 -28.00 1.54
N GLY A 189 -37.68 -27.18 2.17
CA GLY A 189 -39.11 -27.09 1.85
C GLY A 189 -39.95 -28.30 2.29
N ARG A 190 -39.38 -29.26 3.03
CA ARG A 190 -40.11 -30.38 3.63
C ARG A 190 -40.30 -30.15 5.12
N ASP A 191 -41.55 -30.22 5.56
CA ASP A 191 -41.91 -30.18 6.98
C ASP A 191 -41.42 -31.45 7.69
N ARG A 192 -40.55 -31.26 8.69
CA ARG A 192 -39.98 -32.31 9.54
C ARG A 192 -40.38 -32.15 11.01
N SER A 193 -41.37 -31.32 11.32
CA SER A 193 -41.86 -31.09 12.69
C SER A 193 -42.26 -32.40 13.39
N LYS A 194 -42.96 -33.29 12.68
CA LYS A 194 -43.31 -34.63 13.20
C LYS A 194 -42.10 -35.53 13.46
N PHE A 195 -41.03 -35.37 12.69
CA PHE A 195 -39.79 -36.12 12.87
C PHE A 195 -39.03 -35.62 14.11
N LYS A 196 -38.98 -34.30 14.32
CA LYS A 196 -38.47 -33.69 15.57
C LYS A 196 -39.24 -34.19 16.79
N GLU A 197 -40.59 -34.23 16.73
CA GLU A 197 -41.41 -34.80 17.81
C GLU A 197 -41.08 -36.27 18.10
N LEU A 198 -40.84 -37.08 17.06
CA LEU A 198 -40.43 -38.48 17.21
C LEU A 198 -39.05 -38.60 17.86
N LEU A 199 -38.07 -37.79 17.47
CA LEU A 199 -36.73 -37.78 18.08
C LEU A 199 -36.79 -37.38 19.56
N ILE A 200 -37.62 -36.39 19.93
CA ILE A 200 -37.82 -35.99 21.32
C ILE A 200 -38.45 -37.14 22.13
N LYS A 201 -39.39 -37.91 21.55
CA LYS A 201 -39.99 -39.09 22.21
C LYS A 201 -39.01 -40.26 22.36
N LEU A 202 -38.04 -40.39 21.46
CA LEU A 202 -37.02 -41.44 21.50
C LEU A 202 -35.85 -41.10 22.45
N LYS A 203 -35.70 -39.83 22.82
CA LYS A 203 -34.72 -39.37 23.80
C LYS A 203 -34.88 -40.12 25.14
N GLY A 204 -33.81 -40.77 25.59
CA GLY A 204 -33.79 -41.49 26.88
C GLY A 204 -34.59 -42.80 26.93
N ASN A 205 -35.18 -43.24 25.81
CA ASN A 205 -35.88 -44.52 25.77
C ASN A 205 -34.90 -45.68 25.56
N THR A 206 -34.70 -46.50 26.61
CA THR A 206 -33.80 -47.67 26.60
C THR A 206 -34.34 -48.87 25.82
N SER A 207 -35.62 -48.86 25.45
CA SER A 207 -36.24 -49.90 24.61
C SER A 207 -36.25 -49.55 23.13
N ALA A 208 -35.70 -48.38 22.75
CA ALA A 208 -35.59 -47.97 21.37
C ALA A 208 -34.50 -48.77 20.62
N PRO A 209 -34.64 -49.00 19.31
CA PRO A 209 -33.60 -49.64 18.51
C PRO A 209 -32.27 -48.86 18.62
N GLY A 210 -31.19 -49.54 18.99
CA GLY A 210 -29.86 -48.93 19.16
C GLY A 210 -29.65 -48.19 20.49
N ALA A 211 -30.48 -48.48 21.51
CA ALA A 211 -30.25 -48.08 22.90
C ALA A 211 -29.18 -48.93 23.61
#